data_AF-A0A1A2XVG0-F1
#
_entry.id   AF-A0A1A2XVG0-F1
#
_cell.length_a   1.000
_cell.length_b   1.000
_cell.length_c   1.000
_cell.angle_alpha   90.00
_cell.angle_beta   90.00
_cell.angle_gamma   90.00
#
_symmetry.space_group_name_H-M   'P 1'
#
loop_
_entity.id
_entity.type
_entity.pdbx_description
1 polymer ?
#
loop_
_entity_poly.entity_id
_entity_poly.type
_entity_poly.pdbx_seq_one_letter_code
_entity_poly.pdbx_strand_id
1 'polypeptide(L)'
;MHSTPEFVASVKPFDTVASGDAHPLARVRYGRGTAFVRWRHIRHDTLLAETGRTLDYWLRIDAYASQIIYQVRELISKARIPAVADFADLHNHLDANTGWGNPIDSLSAEDFAAVQWRFTDRIRTEEPLT
;
A
#
# COMPACT_ATOMS: atom_id res chain seq x y z
N MET A 1 15.81 -12.77 22.92
CA MET A 1 15.23 -11.52 22.40
C MET A 1 14.95 -11.74 20.92
N HIS A 2 13.71 -12.08 20.54
CA HIS A 2 13.37 -12.34 19.14
C HIS A 2 13.27 -10.98 18.43
N SER A 3 14.21 -10.68 17.53
CA SER A 3 14.09 -9.53 16.64
C SER A 3 12.98 -9.81 15.63
N THR A 4 12.02 -8.90 15.49
CA THR A 4 10.99 -9.02 14.44
C THR A 4 11.68 -9.00 13.07
N PRO A 5 11.45 -9.99 12.19
CA PRO A 5 12.06 -10.00 10.87
C PRO A 5 11.55 -8.83 10.00
N GLU A 6 12.37 -8.45 9.03
CA GLU A 6 11.98 -7.51 7.99
C GLU A 6 10.96 -8.18 7.05
N PHE A 7 9.95 -7.42 6.62
CA PHE A 7 8.95 -7.88 5.66
C PHE A 7 8.69 -6.83 4.57
N VAL A 8 8.15 -7.26 3.43
CA VAL A 8 7.69 -6.34 2.38
C VAL A 8 6.37 -5.74 2.83
N ALA A 9 6.40 -4.46 3.20
CA ALA A 9 5.23 -3.74 3.67
C ALA A 9 4.38 -3.23 2.51
N SER A 10 5.00 -2.67 1.47
CA SER A 10 4.28 -2.12 0.33
C SER A 10 5.14 -2.13 -0.93
N VAL A 11 4.50 -2.16 -2.09
CA VAL A 11 5.15 -2.01 -3.38
C VAL A 11 4.40 -0.96 -4.18
N LYS A 12 5.10 0.09 -4.60
CA LYS A 12 4.66 0.99 -5.67
C LYS A 12 5.04 0.34 -7.00
N PRO A 13 4.09 -0.17 -7.80
CA PRO A 13 4.42 -1.02 -8.94
C PRO A 13 5.26 -0.31 -10.00
N PHE A 14 5.02 0.99 -10.24
CA PHE A 14 5.79 1.79 -11.19
C PHE A 14 6.30 3.05 -10.48
N ASP A 15 7.61 3.16 -10.29
CA ASP A 15 8.22 4.35 -9.69
C ASP A 15 9.18 5.05 -10.63
N THR A 16 10.07 4.29 -11.27
CA THR A 16 11.08 4.81 -12.19
C THR A 16 11.49 3.73 -13.21
N VAL A 17 12.50 4.02 -14.02
CA VAL A 17 13.11 3.09 -14.97
C VAL A 17 14.61 2.92 -14.69
N ALA A 18 15.15 1.74 -14.97
CA ALA A 18 16.57 1.46 -14.82
C ALA A 18 17.40 2.27 -15.83
N SER A 19 18.51 2.87 -15.38
CA SER A 19 19.33 3.76 -16.21
C SER A 19 20.04 3.08 -17.39
N GLY A 20 20.13 1.75 -17.41
CA GLY A 20 20.85 1.01 -18.46
C GLY A 20 19.98 0.53 -19.62
N ASP A 21 18.74 0.12 -19.35
CA ASP A 21 17.86 -0.52 -20.33
C ASP A 21 16.42 0.01 -20.30
N ALA A 22 16.17 1.09 -19.54
CA ALA A 22 14.87 1.70 -19.33
C ALA A 22 13.80 0.72 -18.80
N HIS A 23 14.20 -0.40 -18.21
CA HIS A 23 13.25 -1.36 -17.67
C HIS A 23 12.49 -0.79 -16.46
N PRO A 24 11.17 -0.98 -16.35
CA PRO A 24 10.39 -0.43 -15.25
C PRO A 24 10.79 -1.03 -13.90
N LEU A 25 10.90 -0.16 -12.90
CA LEU A 25 11.24 -0.50 -11.53
C LEU A 25 10.06 -0.23 -10.59
N ALA A 26 9.77 -1.23 -9.78
CA ALA A 26 8.89 -1.10 -8.63
C ALA A 26 9.69 -0.58 -7.43
N ARG A 27 9.09 0.28 -6.61
CA ARG A 27 9.68 0.70 -5.33
C ARG A 27 9.08 -0.14 -4.21
N VAL A 28 9.92 -0.96 -3.60
CA VAL A 28 9.56 -1.85 -2.50
C VAL A 28 9.90 -1.19 -1.17
N ARG A 29 8.92 -1.11 -0.27
CA ARG A 29 9.06 -0.64 1.09
C ARG A 29 9.15 -1.81 2.05
N TYR A 30 10.21 -1.82 2.85
CA TYR A 30 10.42 -2.81 3.88
C TYR A 30 10.07 -2.25 5.27
N GLY A 31 9.39 -3.07 6.05
CA GLY A 31 8.96 -2.77 7.41
C GLY A 31 9.50 -3.77 8.44
N ARG A 32 9.43 -3.39 9.72
CA ARG A 32 9.71 -4.25 10.87
C ARG A 32 8.73 -3.90 11.98
N GLY A 33 7.79 -4.80 12.28
CA GLY A 33 6.60 -4.45 13.07
C GLY A 33 5.85 -3.30 12.40
N THR A 34 5.62 -2.20 13.13
CA THR A 34 5.01 -0.97 12.59
C THR A 34 6.02 0.02 12.03
N ALA A 35 7.32 -0.25 12.18
CA ALA A 35 8.38 0.69 11.80
C ALA A 35 8.78 0.54 10.32
N PHE A 36 9.05 1.68 9.69
CA PHE A 36 9.73 1.75 8.40
C PHE A 36 11.22 1.39 8.56
N VAL A 37 11.76 0.62 7.61
CA VAL A 37 13.19 0.27 7.59
C VAL A 37 13.90 0.92 6.40
N ARG A 38 13.50 0.62 5.17
CA ARG A 38 14.16 1.10 3.95
C ARG A 38 13.29 0.94 2.70
N TRP A 39 13.70 1.59 1.62
CA TRP A 39 13.17 1.36 0.27
C TRP A 39 14.23 0.70 -0.63
N ARG A 40 13.78 -0.02 -1.65
CA ARG A 40 14.61 -0.54 -2.75
C ARG A 40 13.85 -0.48 -4.06
N HIS A 41 14.54 -0.12 -5.15
CA HIS A 41 14.00 -0.31 -6.49
C HIS A 41 14.31 -1.73 -6.97
N ILE A 42 13.27 -2.41 -7.46
CA ILE A 42 13.33 -3.80 -7.92
C ILE A 42 12.73 -3.87 -9.33
N ARG A 43 13.42 -4.56 -10.23
CA ARG A 43 12.92 -4.78 -11.59
C ARG A 43 11.71 -5.70 -11.56
N HIS A 44 10.78 -5.50 -12.48
CA HIS A 44 9.56 -6.31 -12.54
C HIS A 44 9.84 -7.79 -12.76
N ASP A 45 10.85 -8.12 -13.56
CA ASP A 45 11.32 -9.49 -13.82
C ASP A 45 11.86 -10.22 -12.58
N THR A 46 12.32 -9.50 -11.56
CA THR A 46 12.86 -10.07 -10.29
C THR A 46 11.92 -9.93 -9.10
N LEU A 47 10.77 -9.27 -9.27
CA LEU A 47 9.87 -8.91 -8.18
C LEU A 47 9.35 -10.13 -7.41
N LEU A 48 8.99 -11.21 -8.13
CA LEU A 48 8.56 -12.46 -7.50
C LEU A 48 9.63 -13.06 -6.59
N ALA A 49 10.89 -13.07 -7.04
CA ALA A 49 12.00 -13.63 -6.28
C ALA A 49 12.31 -12.79 -5.03
N GLU A 50 12.15 -11.46 -5.12
CA GLU A 50 12.51 -10.52 -4.04
C GLU A 50 11.38 -10.28 -3.04
N THR A 51 10.12 -10.39 -3.45
CA THR A 51 8.96 -10.10 -2.59
C THR A 51 8.08 -11.31 -2.32
N GLY A 52 8.35 -12.45 -2.96
CA GLY A 52 7.49 -13.65 -2.90
C GLY A 52 6.14 -13.50 -3.60
N ARG A 53 5.91 -12.40 -4.33
CA ARG A 53 4.62 -12.07 -4.98
C ARG A 53 4.86 -11.49 -6.37
N THR A 54 3.96 -11.77 -7.31
CA THR A 54 4.08 -11.31 -8.70
C THR A 54 3.78 -9.82 -8.86
N LEU A 55 4.12 -9.25 -10.01
CA LEU A 55 3.69 -7.90 -10.37
C LEU A 55 2.16 -7.76 -10.34
N ASP A 56 1.43 -8.72 -10.91
CA ASP A 56 -0.04 -8.71 -10.94
C ASP A 56 -0.66 -8.65 -9.54
N TYR A 57 -0.03 -9.30 -8.57
CA TYR A 57 -0.44 -9.20 -7.17
C TYR A 57 -0.32 -7.76 -6.68
N TRP A 58 0.83 -7.12 -6.86
CA TRP A 58 1.07 -5.76 -6.38
C TRP A 58 0.25 -4.71 -7.14
N LEU A 59 -0.02 -4.91 -8.43
CA LEU A 59 -0.95 -4.08 -9.19
C LEU A 59 -2.36 -4.14 -8.61
N ARG A 60 -2.79 -5.32 -8.17
CA ARG A 60 -4.10 -5.49 -7.51
C ARG A 60 -4.16 -4.79 -6.16
N ILE A 61 -3.12 -4.93 -5.33
CA ILE A 61 -3.00 -4.20 -4.05
C ILE A 61 -3.02 -2.69 -4.27
N ASP A 62 -2.30 -2.18 -5.27
CA ASP A 62 -2.27 -0.75 -5.61
C ASP A 62 -3.64 -0.24 -6.10
N ALA A 63 -4.35 -1.03 -6.91
CA ALA A 63 -5.70 -0.71 -7.35
C ALA A 63 -6.69 -0.64 -6.19
N TYR A 64 -6.65 -1.60 -5.25
CA TYR A 64 -7.51 -1.59 -4.06
C TYR A 64 -7.19 -0.41 -3.13
N ALA A 65 -5.92 -0.11 -2.91
CA ALA A 65 -5.53 1.08 -2.15
C ALA A 65 -6.08 2.36 -2.81
N SER A 66 -5.98 2.47 -4.14
CA SER A 66 -6.52 3.61 -4.89
C SER A 66 -8.05 3.71 -4.77
N GLN A 67 -8.76 2.58 -4.81
CA GLN A 67 -10.21 2.53 -4.61
C GLN A 67 -10.60 2.99 -3.20
N ILE A 68 -9.89 2.56 -2.16
CA ILE A 68 -10.13 3.03 -0.79
C ILE A 68 -9.85 4.54 -0.67
N ILE A 69 -8.74 5.03 -1.23
CA ILE A 69 -8.42 6.48 -1.25
C ILE A 69 -9.55 7.28 -1.88
N TYR A 70 -10.09 6.82 -3.01
CA TYR A 70 -11.23 7.46 -3.66
C TYR A 70 -12.46 7.52 -2.73
N GLN A 71 -12.82 6.41 -2.09
CA GLN A 71 -13.95 6.36 -1.15
C GLN A 71 -13.72 7.25 0.09
N VAL A 72 -12.50 7.27 0.63
CA VAL A 72 -12.12 8.15 1.74
C VAL A 72 -12.23 9.62 1.35
N ARG A 73 -11.77 10.00 0.16
CA ARG A 73 -11.96 11.37 -0.39
C ARG A 73 -13.44 11.73 -0.49
N GLU A 74 -14.28 10.82 -0.96
CA GLU A 74 -15.72 11.03 -1.01
C GLU A 74 -16.32 11.28 0.39
N LEU A 75 -15.89 10.53 1.41
CA LEU A 75 -16.32 10.73 2.79
C LEU A 75 -15.84 12.08 3.36
N ILE A 76 -14.59 12.47 3.09
CA ILE A 76 -14.03 13.76 3.49
C ILE A 76 -14.82 14.91 2.82
N SER A 77 -15.05 14.83 1.51
CA SER A 77 -15.78 15.86 0.75
C SER A 77 -17.21 16.07 1.26
N LYS A 78 -17.82 15.02 1.80
CA LYS A 78 -19.17 15.04 2.42
C LYS A 78 -19.14 15.38 3.91
N ALA A 79 -17.99 15.79 4.44
CA ALA A 79 -17.76 16.10 5.85
C ALA A 79 -18.17 14.96 6.80
N ARG A 80 -18.03 13.69 6.36
CA ARG A 80 -18.35 12.51 7.16
C ARG A 80 -17.19 12.09 8.06
N ILE A 81 -15.96 12.32 7.60
CA ILE A 81 -14.73 12.10 8.37
C ILE A 81 -13.75 13.25 8.07
N PRO A 82 -12.79 13.56 8.98
CA PRO A 82 -11.71 14.49 8.67
C PRO A 82 -10.66 13.85 7.74
N ALA A 83 -9.74 14.66 7.23
CA ALA A 83 -8.54 14.16 6.56
C ALA A 83 -7.69 13.31 7.52
N VAL A 84 -7.09 12.23 7.02
CA VAL A 84 -6.30 11.25 7.78
C VAL A 84 -4.87 11.16 7.25
N ALA A 85 -3.89 10.84 8.10
CA ALA A 85 -2.47 10.81 7.71
C ALA A 85 -1.94 9.40 7.38
N ASP A 86 -2.65 8.36 7.79
CA ASP A 86 -2.44 6.96 7.41
C ASP A 86 -3.72 6.13 7.51
N PHE A 87 -3.62 4.83 7.21
CA PHE A 87 -4.76 3.92 7.34
C PHE A 87 -5.16 3.69 8.80
N ALA A 88 -4.21 3.70 9.74
CA ALA A 88 -4.52 3.48 11.15
C ALA A 88 -5.43 4.58 11.70
N ASP A 89 -5.21 5.82 11.27
CA ASP A 89 -6.05 6.97 11.60
C ASP A 89 -7.52 6.80 11.16
N LEU A 90 -7.81 6.05 10.08
CA LEU A 90 -9.19 5.79 9.63
C LEU A 90 -10.02 5.07 10.69
N HIS A 91 -9.40 4.20 11.48
CA HIS A 91 -10.09 3.44 12.53
C HIS A 91 -10.64 4.35 13.65
N ASN A 92 -10.15 5.59 13.77
CA ASN A 92 -10.69 6.55 14.73
C ASN A 92 -12.01 7.17 14.27
N HIS A 93 -12.41 6.97 13.02
CA HIS A 93 -13.55 7.65 12.40
C HIS A 93 -14.61 6.68 11.83
N LEU A 94 -14.21 5.47 11.47
CA LEU A 94 -15.09 4.43 10.94
C LEU A 94 -14.51 3.03 11.21
N ASP A 95 -15.31 1.98 11.01
CA ASP A 95 -14.79 0.61 10.99
C ASP A 95 -14.03 0.37 9.68
N ALA A 96 -12.72 0.67 9.69
CA ALA A 96 -11.90 0.62 8.47
C ALA A 96 -11.58 -0.81 8.01
N ASN A 97 -12.04 -1.85 8.71
CA ASN A 97 -11.83 -3.24 8.28
C ASN A 97 -12.87 -3.75 7.29
N THR A 98 -13.92 -2.96 7.01
CA THR A 98 -15.05 -3.39 6.17
C THR A 98 -15.69 -2.20 5.45
N GLY A 99 -16.62 -2.48 4.54
CA GLY A 99 -17.41 -1.47 3.85
C GLY A 99 -16.74 -0.87 2.62
N TRP A 100 -15.62 -1.45 2.16
CA TRP A 100 -14.92 -1.01 0.94
C TRP A 100 -15.48 -1.66 -0.33
N GLY A 101 -16.36 -2.64 -0.14
CA GLY A 101 -17.03 -3.40 -1.19
C GLY A 101 -16.27 -4.65 -1.60
N ASN A 102 -16.97 -5.60 -2.22
CA ASN A 102 -16.31 -6.72 -2.88
C ASN A 102 -15.51 -6.20 -4.09
N PRO A 103 -14.26 -6.65 -4.29
CA PRO A 103 -13.59 -7.79 -3.63
C PRO A 103 -12.74 -7.44 -2.38
N ILE A 104 -12.63 -6.18 -1.97
CA ILE A 104 -11.73 -5.73 -0.89
C ILE A 104 -12.11 -6.35 0.45
N ASP A 105 -13.40 -6.36 0.78
CA ASP A 105 -13.90 -6.90 2.05
C ASP A 105 -13.74 -8.44 2.16
N SER A 106 -13.42 -9.11 1.04
CA SER A 106 -13.17 -10.56 0.98
C SER A 106 -11.68 -10.93 0.99
N LEU A 107 -10.78 -9.95 1.15
CA LEU A 107 -9.35 -10.20 1.18
C LEU A 107 -8.92 -11.02 2.39
N SER A 108 -7.85 -11.79 2.22
CA SER A 108 -7.16 -12.39 3.36
C SER A 108 -6.59 -11.30 4.26
N ALA A 109 -6.36 -11.59 5.54
CA ALA A 109 -5.77 -10.62 6.47
C ALA A 109 -4.39 -10.11 5.99
N GLU A 110 -3.60 -10.98 5.35
CA GLU A 110 -2.30 -10.62 4.77
C GLU A 110 -2.45 -9.62 3.62
N ASP A 111 -3.35 -9.91 2.67
CA ASP A 111 -3.57 -9.04 1.52
C ASP A 111 -4.19 -7.71 1.93
N PHE A 112 -5.12 -7.73 2.89
CA PHE A 112 -5.70 -6.52 3.42
C PHE A 112 -4.65 -5.66 4.13
N ALA A 113 -3.76 -6.26 4.92
CA ALA A 113 -2.63 -5.53 5.52
C ALA A 113 -1.72 -4.89 4.46
N ALA A 114 -1.46 -5.57 3.33
CA ALA A 114 -0.72 -4.98 2.21
C ALA A 114 -1.45 -3.78 1.59
N VAL A 115 -2.78 -3.83 1.49
CA VAL A 115 -3.61 -2.69 1.05
C VAL A 115 -3.50 -1.52 2.03
N GLN A 116 -3.56 -1.76 3.34
CA GLN A 116 -3.43 -0.70 4.37
C GLN A 116 -2.07 0.02 4.28
N TRP A 117 -0.99 -0.75 4.11
CA TRP A 117 0.34 -0.20 3.92
C TRP A 117 0.44 0.60 2.62
N ARG A 118 -0.13 0.09 1.52
CA ARG A 118 -0.10 0.81 0.24
C ARG A 118 -0.95 2.07 0.25
N PHE A 119 -2.13 2.05 0.87
CA PHE A 119 -2.95 3.25 1.12
C PHE A 119 -2.10 4.32 1.83
N THR A 120 -1.46 3.93 2.93
CA THR A 120 -0.63 4.82 3.73
C THR A 120 0.54 5.41 2.91
N ASP A 121 1.20 4.57 2.10
CA ASP A 121 2.31 5.01 1.26
C ASP A 121 1.86 6.01 0.19
N ARG A 122 0.71 5.75 -0.45
CA ARG A 122 0.13 6.64 -1.46
C ARG A 122 -0.24 7.99 -0.88
N ILE A 123 -1.00 8.04 0.21
CA ILE A 123 -1.45 9.34 0.75
C ILE A 123 -0.31 10.19 1.31
N ARG A 124 0.81 9.56 1.71
CA ARG A 124 1.99 10.27 2.22
C ARG A 124 2.94 10.75 1.12
N THR A 125 2.99 10.07 -0.02
CA THR A 125 4.07 10.29 -1.00
C THR A 125 3.58 10.61 -2.42
N GLU A 126 2.30 10.40 -2.70
CA GLU A 126 1.73 10.52 -4.06
C GLU A 126 0.47 11.38 -4.06
N GLU A 127 -0.44 11.14 -3.12
CA GLU A 127 -1.81 11.64 -3.17
C GLU A 127 -2.35 12.06 -1.79
N PRO A 128 -1.85 13.17 -1.21
CA PRO A 128 -2.36 13.67 0.07
C PRO A 128 -3.89 13.84 0.07
N LEU A 129 -4.50 13.52 1.21
CA LEU A 129 -5.92 13.78 1.47
C LEU A 129 -6.03 15.19 2.05
N THR A 130 -6.55 16.13 1.26
CA THR A 130 -6.78 17.53 1.63
C THR A 130 -8.26 17.85 1.68
#